data_AF-A0A6H1TXD0-F1
#
_entry.id   AF-A0A6H1TXD0-F1
#
_cell.length_a   1.000
_cell.length_b   1.000
_cell.length_c   1.000
_cell.angle_alpha   90.00
_cell.angle_beta   90.00
_cell.angle_gamma   90.00
#
_symmetry.space_group_name_H-M   'P 1'
#
loop_
_entity.id
_entity.type
_entity.pdbx_description
1 polymer ?
#
loop_
_entity_poly.entity_id
_entity_poly.type
_entity_poly.pdbx_seq_one_letter_code
_entity_poly.pdbx_strand_id
1 'polypeptide(L)'
;MKKILGILLILAGGSFWSVPLRAQEYPGCFLIFDDENVIQLDEVCPLPPTVEGRAANPGFIEIPIKRRDAGIPVVDVLINGNKSFEMMFDTGASGTVITQTMAEQLGLEETGTARVNTASQNDLEVSVTQIDSIEINGIRADNLSVGISPTLDIGLLGQDFFGGYDVTIKEEIIEFRMRESASTGSP
;
A
#
# COMPACT_ATOMS: atom_id res chain seq x y z
N MET A 1 20.60 -70.90 40.61
CA MET A 1 19.20 -70.47 40.81
C MET A 1 19.17 -69.18 41.62
N LYS A 2 18.87 -68.04 40.98
CA LYS A 2 18.20 -66.86 41.53
C LYS A 2 18.16 -65.82 40.41
N LYS A 3 16.99 -65.68 39.78
CA LYS A 3 16.71 -64.74 38.70
C LYS A 3 16.63 -63.34 39.33
N ILE A 4 17.51 -62.43 38.94
CA ILE A 4 17.38 -61.02 39.30
C ILE A 4 16.50 -60.38 38.24
N LEU A 5 15.30 -60.03 38.69
CA LEU A 5 14.22 -59.42 37.93
C LEU A 5 14.65 -58.03 37.46
N GLY A 6 14.63 -57.81 36.14
CA GLY A 6 14.97 -56.54 35.54
C GLY A 6 13.99 -55.44 35.92
N ILE A 7 14.51 -54.30 36.37
CA ILE A 7 13.76 -53.06 36.54
C ILE A 7 13.82 -52.34 35.18
N LEU A 8 12.71 -52.36 34.46
CA LEU A 8 12.52 -51.57 33.25
C LEU A 8 12.15 -50.15 33.68
N LEU A 9 13.13 -49.25 33.65
CA LEU A 9 12.92 -47.83 33.89
C LEU A 9 12.28 -47.22 32.63
N ILE A 10 10.96 -47.12 32.60
CA ILE A 10 10.24 -46.39 31.54
C ILE A 10 10.48 -44.90 31.80
N LEU A 11 11.46 -44.32 31.11
CA LEU A 11 11.52 -42.88 30.91
C LEU A 11 10.33 -42.50 30.03
N ALA A 12 9.19 -42.21 30.65
CA ALA A 12 8.12 -41.50 29.97
C ALA A 12 8.66 -40.11 29.62
N GLY A 13 9.19 -39.98 28.42
CA GLY A 13 9.49 -38.70 27.81
C GLY A 13 8.18 -37.93 27.74
N GLY A 14 7.94 -37.07 28.72
CA GLY A 14 6.95 -36.01 28.60
C GLY A 14 7.44 -35.12 27.48
N SER A 15 6.99 -35.37 26.26
CA SER A 15 7.03 -34.37 25.22
C SER A 15 6.18 -33.21 25.73
N PHE A 16 6.85 -32.21 26.32
CA PHE A 16 6.26 -30.89 26.51
C PHE A 16 6.02 -30.33 25.12
N TRP A 17 4.89 -30.71 24.52
CA TRP A 17 4.33 -29.98 23.41
C TRP A 17 3.95 -28.65 24.00
N SER A 18 4.82 -27.65 23.82
CA SER A 18 4.45 -26.26 23.98
C SER A 18 3.27 -26.05 23.05
N VAL A 19 2.05 -26.14 23.57
CA VAL A 19 0.89 -25.59 22.88
C VAL A 19 1.23 -24.12 22.72
N PRO A 20 1.34 -23.58 21.50
CA PRO A 20 1.45 -22.14 21.37
C PRO A 20 0.18 -21.58 22.00
N LEU A 21 0.32 -20.93 23.16
CA LEU A 21 -0.71 -20.06 23.69
C LEU A 21 -0.83 -18.93 22.67
N ARG A 22 -1.80 -19.09 21.75
CA ARG A 22 -2.26 -18.02 20.90
C ARG A 22 -2.98 -17.07 21.84
N ALA A 23 -2.25 -16.09 22.39
CA ALA A 23 -2.88 -14.89 22.92
C ALA A 23 -3.49 -14.19 21.71
N GLN A 24 -4.71 -14.59 21.36
CA GLN A 24 -5.50 -13.88 20.37
C GLN A 24 -6.14 -12.74 21.15
N GLU A 25 -5.55 -11.55 21.04
CA GLU A 25 -6.23 -10.33 21.43
C GLU A 25 -7.58 -10.31 20.71
N TYR A 26 -8.67 -10.16 21.47
CA TYR A 26 -9.99 -10.01 20.87
C TYR A 26 -9.92 -8.84 19.89
N PRO A 27 -10.37 -8.99 18.63
CA PRO A 27 -10.48 -7.87 17.71
C PRO A 27 -11.75 -7.07 18.02
N GLY A 28 -11.70 -5.74 17.96
CA GLY A 28 -12.90 -4.87 18.06
C GLY A 28 -12.83 -3.80 19.16
N CYS A 29 -13.96 -3.11 19.41
CA CYS A 29 -14.10 -2.19 20.55
C CYS A 29 -14.76 -2.97 21.69
N PHE A 30 -14.03 -3.27 22.75
CA PHE A 30 -14.56 -4.04 23.88
C PHE A 30 -13.94 -3.58 25.20
N LEU A 31 -14.64 -3.87 26.30
CA LEU A 31 -14.12 -3.76 27.66
C LEU A 31 -13.88 -5.16 28.22
N ILE A 32 -12.68 -5.37 28.78
CA ILE A 32 -12.32 -6.57 29.56
C ILE A 32 -12.40 -6.21 31.04
N PHE A 33 -13.06 -7.06 31.82
CA PHE A 33 -13.15 -6.96 33.28
C PHE A 33 -12.11 -7.86 33.94
N ASP A 34 -11.79 -7.59 35.21
CA ASP A 34 -10.79 -8.35 35.98
C ASP A 34 -11.17 -9.84 36.18
N ASP A 35 -12.43 -10.20 35.94
CA ASP A 35 -12.96 -11.57 35.96
C ASP A 35 -13.00 -12.22 34.56
N GLU A 36 -12.26 -11.66 33.61
CA GLU A 36 -12.14 -12.09 32.21
C GLU A 36 -13.45 -12.02 31.41
N ASN A 37 -14.49 -11.35 31.93
CA ASN A 37 -15.69 -11.05 31.16
C ASN A 37 -15.39 -9.97 30.10
N VAL A 38 -16.06 -10.08 28.96
CA VAL A 38 -15.89 -9.17 27.81
C VAL A 38 -17.23 -8.57 27.41
N ILE A 39 -17.32 -7.25 27.30
CA ILE A 39 -18.47 -6.54 26.73
C ILE A 39 -18.07 -5.93 25.39
N GLN A 40 -18.79 -6.29 24.33
CA GLN A 40 -18.64 -5.68 23.00
C GLN A 40 -19.29 -4.29 22.99
N LEU A 41 -18.55 -3.29 22.52
CA LEU A 41 -18.95 -1.87 22.46
C LEU A 41 -19.03 -1.34 21.03
N ASP A 42 -19.15 -2.25 20.06
CA ASP A 42 -19.17 -1.98 18.62
C ASP A 42 -20.25 -0.94 18.21
N GLU A 43 -21.31 -0.79 18.99
CA GLU A 43 -22.40 0.19 18.77
C GLU A 43 -22.13 1.56 19.43
N VAL A 44 -21.20 1.62 20.39
CA VAL A 44 -20.85 2.85 21.13
C VAL A 44 -19.67 3.55 20.45
N CYS A 45 -18.74 2.77 19.91
CA CYS A 45 -17.59 3.24 19.16
C CYS A 45 -17.89 3.18 17.65
N PRO A 46 -17.66 4.23 16.84
CA PRO A 46 -17.75 4.09 15.40
C PRO A 46 -16.64 3.16 14.88
N LEU A 47 -16.96 1.90 14.60
CA LEU A 47 -16.04 0.98 13.95
C LEU A 47 -15.98 1.24 12.44
N PRO A 48 -14.79 1.20 11.80
CA PRO A 48 -14.70 1.07 10.34
C PRO A 48 -15.24 -0.32 9.92
N PRO A 49 -15.73 -0.47 8.67
CA PRO A 49 -16.41 -1.69 8.24
C PRO A 49 -15.48 -2.91 8.31
N THR A 50 -15.91 -3.92 9.05
CA THR A 50 -15.27 -5.22 9.19
C THR A 50 -15.32 -5.99 7.88
N VAL A 51 -14.14 -6.32 7.32
CA VAL A 51 -14.01 -7.38 6.30
C VAL A 51 -13.29 -8.55 6.97
N GLU A 52 -13.99 -9.67 7.10
CA GLU A 52 -13.44 -10.90 7.64
C GLU A 52 -12.20 -11.35 6.84
N GLY A 53 -11.09 -11.65 7.53
CA GLY A 53 -10.05 -12.52 6.97
C GLY A 53 -8.71 -11.92 6.58
N ARG A 54 -8.39 -10.67 6.94
CA ARG A 54 -7.00 -10.20 6.97
C ARG A 54 -6.80 -9.34 8.20
N ALA A 55 -5.83 -9.72 9.03
CA ALA A 55 -5.40 -8.91 10.16
C ALA A 55 -5.08 -7.49 9.65
N ALA A 56 -5.96 -6.53 9.93
CA ALA A 56 -5.69 -5.12 9.72
C ALA A 56 -4.63 -4.72 10.75
N ASN A 57 -3.36 -4.91 10.40
CA ASN A 57 -2.29 -4.23 11.12
C ASN A 57 -2.40 -2.72 10.78
N PRO A 58 -2.17 -1.83 11.76
CA PRO A 58 -2.68 -0.47 11.75
C PRO A 58 -1.82 0.46 10.90
N GLY A 59 -2.47 1.30 10.07
CA GLY A 59 -1.86 2.52 9.51
C GLY A 59 -1.21 2.42 8.13
N PHE A 60 -1.25 1.27 7.44
CA PHE A 60 -0.67 1.13 6.10
C PHE A 60 -1.68 0.59 5.07
N ILE A 61 -1.63 1.13 3.86
CA ILE A 61 -2.34 0.63 2.68
C ILE A 61 -1.32 -0.15 1.84
N GLU A 62 -1.61 -1.42 1.55
CA GLU A 62 -0.75 -2.28 0.73
C GLU A 62 -1.19 -2.24 -0.74
N ILE A 63 -0.26 -2.02 -1.65
CA ILE A 63 -0.49 -2.04 -3.10
C ILE A 63 0.27 -3.23 -3.69
N PRO A 64 -0.41 -4.19 -4.34
CA PRO A 64 0.27 -5.32 -4.96
C PRO A 64 1.10 -4.85 -6.16
N ILE A 65 2.34 -5.36 -6.25
CA ILE A 65 3.22 -5.17 -7.40
C ILE A 65 2.89 -6.26 -8.41
N LYS A 66 2.45 -5.90 -9.62
CA LYS A 66 2.11 -6.88 -10.66
C LYS A 66 3.35 -7.58 -11.22
N ARG A 67 4.39 -6.78 -11.44
CA ARG A 67 5.71 -7.21 -11.92
C ARG A 67 6.72 -6.12 -11.61
N ARG A 68 7.98 -6.42 -11.89
CA ARG A 68 9.04 -5.43 -11.99
C ARG A 68 9.51 -5.32 -13.42
N ASP A 69 9.62 -4.10 -13.91
CA ASP A 69 10.22 -3.80 -15.20
C ASP A 69 11.50 -3.01 -14.96
N ALA A 70 12.63 -3.54 -15.42
CA ALA A 70 13.98 -3.07 -15.04
C ALA A 70 14.20 -2.88 -13.52
N GLY A 71 13.49 -3.67 -12.69
CA GLY A 71 13.53 -3.56 -11.22
C GLY A 71 12.53 -2.58 -10.61
N ILE A 72 11.87 -1.75 -11.41
CA ILE A 72 10.87 -0.77 -10.97
C ILE A 72 9.51 -1.45 -10.80
N PRO A 73 8.82 -1.27 -9.65
CA PRO A 73 7.48 -1.82 -9.45
C PRO A 73 6.49 -1.30 -10.49
N VAL A 74 5.69 -2.21 -11.06
CA VAL A 74 4.54 -1.86 -11.90
C VAL A 74 3.25 -2.19 -11.16
N VAL A 75 2.35 -1.21 -11.09
CA VAL A 75 1.07 -1.26 -10.37
C VAL A 75 -0.09 -0.93 -11.31
N ASP A 76 -1.29 -1.42 -10.98
CA ASP A 76 -2.52 -1.01 -11.65
C ASP A 76 -3.02 0.31 -11.06
N VAL A 77 -3.39 1.24 -11.95
CA VAL A 77 -3.83 2.58 -11.60
C VAL A 77 -5.13 2.90 -12.33
N LEU A 78 -6.14 3.37 -11.60
CA LEU A 78 -7.41 3.82 -12.15
C LEU A 78 -7.35 5.33 -12.41
N ILE A 79 -7.53 5.75 -13.66
CA ILE A 79 -7.58 7.16 -14.06
C ILE A 79 -9.02 7.53 -14.42
N ASN A 80 -9.45 8.71 -13.97
CA ASN A 80 -10.80 9.27 -14.16
C ASN A 80 -11.94 8.30 -13.79
N GLY A 81 -11.68 7.40 -12.82
CA GLY A 81 -12.66 6.47 -12.27
C GLY A 81 -13.13 5.35 -13.20
N ASN A 82 -12.60 5.23 -14.43
CA ASN A 82 -13.15 4.31 -15.43
C ASN A 82 -12.11 3.48 -16.21
N LYS A 83 -10.85 3.91 -16.31
CA LYS A 83 -9.82 3.19 -17.08
C LYS A 83 -8.62 2.83 -16.22
N SER A 84 -8.29 1.54 -16.22
CA SER A 84 -7.13 1.01 -15.52
C SER A 84 -5.94 0.94 -16.46
N PHE A 85 -4.79 1.42 -16.00
CA PHE A 85 -3.51 1.35 -16.71
C PHE A 85 -2.44 0.78 -15.80
N GLU A 86 -1.44 0.15 -16.40
CA GLU A 86 -0.22 -0.20 -15.69
C GLU A 86 0.71 1.01 -15.69
N MET A 87 1.25 1.35 -14.52
CA MET A 87 2.23 2.43 -14.39
C MET A 87 3.40 1.99 -13.52
N MET A 88 4.59 2.49 -13.83
CA MET A 88 5.78 2.33 -13.01
C MET A 88 5.72 3.26 -11.80
N PHE A 89 5.97 2.73 -10.61
CA PHE A 89 6.13 3.52 -9.40
C PHE A 89 7.52 4.18 -9.39
N ASP A 90 7.61 5.43 -9.85
CA ASP A 90 8.88 6.13 -10.08
C ASP A 90 9.19 7.14 -8.97
N THR A 91 10.01 6.72 -8.00
CA THR A 91 10.48 7.59 -6.92
C THR A 91 11.33 8.77 -7.39
N GLY A 92 11.91 8.69 -8.60
CA GLY A 92 12.75 9.73 -9.19
C GLY A 92 11.96 10.80 -9.94
N ALA A 93 10.68 10.57 -10.22
CA ALA A 93 9.82 11.53 -10.91
C ALA A 93 9.12 12.47 -9.92
N SER A 94 9.33 13.78 -10.05
CA SER A 94 8.61 14.78 -9.26
C SER A 94 7.13 14.86 -9.64
N GLY A 95 6.80 14.60 -10.91
CA GLY A 95 5.45 14.65 -11.45
C GLY A 95 5.08 13.37 -12.18
N THR A 96 3.80 13.06 -12.24
CA THR A 96 3.25 11.91 -12.94
C THR A 96 3.25 12.15 -14.45
N VAL A 97 3.60 11.11 -15.21
CA VAL A 97 3.70 11.16 -16.68
C VAL A 97 2.87 10.02 -17.27
N ILE A 98 1.96 10.35 -18.19
CA ILE A 98 1.21 9.37 -18.96
C ILE A 98 1.80 9.22 -20.37
N THR A 99 1.53 8.08 -21.01
CA THR A 99 1.93 7.89 -22.41
C THR A 99 0.96 8.60 -23.35
N GLN A 100 1.41 8.88 -24.57
CA GLN A 100 0.53 9.38 -25.63
C GLN A 100 -0.70 8.47 -25.84
N THR A 101 -0.49 7.16 -25.86
CA THR A 101 -1.57 6.17 -25.99
C THR A 101 -2.58 6.24 -24.84
N MET A 102 -2.13 6.49 -23.61
CA MET A 102 -3.04 6.68 -22.47
C MET A 102 -3.89 7.93 -22.65
N ALA A 103 -3.28 9.04 -23.06
CA ALA A 103 -4.00 10.29 -23.32
C ALA A 103 -5.09 10.12 -24.39
N GLU A 104 -4.76 9.45 -25.50
CA GLU A 104 -5.71 9.12 -26.56
C GLU A 104 -6.85 8.22 -26.07
N GLN A 105 -6.55 7.18 -25.30
CA GLN A 105 -7.56 6.29 -24.75
C GLN A 105 -8.48 6.97 -23.74
N LEU A 106 -7.97 7.95 -23.00
CA LEU A 106 -8.74 8.76 -22.05
C LEU A 106 -9.47 9.91 -22.73
N GLY A 107 -9.17 10.22 -24.00
CA GLY A 107 -9.74 11.36 -24.71
C GLY A 107 -9.24 12.70 -24.16
N LEU A 108 -8.02 12.74 -23.65
CA LEU A 108 -7.41 13.94 -23.08
C LEU A 108 -6.79 14.80 -24.18
N GLU A 109 -7.00 16.10 -24.07
CA GLU A 109 -6.35 17.10 -24.93
C GLU A 109 -5.20 17.77 -24.17
N GLU A 110 -4.17 18.19 -24.90
CA GLU A 110 -3.07 18.97 -24.32
C GLU A 110 -3.61 20.31 -23.82
N THR A 111 -3.36 20.65 -22.56
CA THR A 111 -3.80 21.91 -21.96
C THR A 111 -2.69 22.95 -21.89
N GLY A 112 -1.44 22.57 -22.20
CA GLY A 112 -0.29 23.46 -22.24
C GLY A 112 1.03 22.70 -22.30
N THR A 113 2.11 23.40 -21.97
CA THR A 113 3.46 22.81 -21.84
C THR A 113 4.09 23.17 -20.50
N ALA A 114 4.99 22.31 -20.04
CA ALA A 114 5.80 22.54 -18.84
C ALA A 114 7.28 22.31 -19.13
N ARG A 115 8.16 23.02 -18.40
CA ARG A 115 9.59 22.74 -18.41
C ARG A 115 9.92 21.72 -17.33
N VAL A 116 10.55 20.62 -17.72
CA VAL A 116 10.97 19.55 -16.80
C VAL A 116 12.47 19.29 -16.92
N ASN A 117 13.06 18.85 -15.81
CA ASN A 117 14.40 18.31 -15.80
C ASN A 117 14.32 16.79 -15.66
N THR A 118 15.04 16.08 -16.49
CA THR A 118 15.22 14.63 -16.41
C THR A 118 16.62 14.32 -15.93
N ALA A 119 16.91 13.05 -15.64
CA ALA A 119 18.27 12.62 -15.31
C ALA A 119 19.30 12.90 -16.43
N SER A 120 18.83 13.00 -17.68
CA SER A 120 19.70 13.14 -18.87
C SER A 120 19.67 14.54 -19.49
N GLN A 121 18.64 15.35 -19.22
CA GLN A 121 18.43 16.63 -19.88
C GLN A 121 17.78 17.64 -18.94
N ASN A 122 18.31 18.86 -18.92
CA ASN A 122 17.70 19.98 -18.23
C ASN A 122 16.82 20.76 -19.19
N ASP A 123 15.76 21.34 -18.65
CA ASP A 123 14.92 22.32 -19.33
C ASP A 123 14.40 21.72 -20.67
N LEU A 124 13.69 20.59 -20.57
CA LEU A 124 12.94 19.95 -21.66
C LEU A 124 11.50 20.45 -21.62
N GLU A 125 10.90 20.76 -22.77
CA GLU A 125 9.51 21.19 -22.85
C GLU A 125 8.66 19.96 -23.13
N VAL A 126 7.69 19.71 -22.27
CA VAL A 126 6.78 18.58 -22.39
C VAL A 126 5.35 19.08 -22.44
N SER A 127 4.52 18.44 -23.27
CA SER A 127 3.09 18.63 -23.25
C SER A 127 2.53 18.19 -21.90
N VAL A 128 1.53 18.92 -21.41
CA VAL A 128 0.82 18.56 -20.17
C VAL A 128 -0.68 18.55 -20.41
N THR A 129 -1.38 17.76 -19.59
CA THR A 129 -2.84 17.74 -19.53
C THR A 129 -3.30 17.61 -18.07
N GLN A 130 -4.59 17.82 -17.83
CA GLN A 130 -5.23 17.61 -16.53
C GLN A 130 -6.00 16.29 -16.53
N ILE A 131 -5.82 15.51 -15.47
CA ILE A 131 -6.70 14.38 -15.15
C ILE A 131 -7.55 14.71 -13.93
N ASP A 132 -8.82 14.28 -13.94
CA ASP A 132 -9.74 14.51 -12.85
C ASP A 132 -9.30 13.74 -11.61
N SER A 133 -8.81 12.51 -11.80
CA SER A 133 -8.27 11.72 -10.71
C SER A 133 -7.41 10.55 -11.13
N ILE A 134 -6.57 10.14 -10.20
CA ILE A 134 -5.74 8.94 -10.26
C ILE A 134 -5.90 8.19 -8.93
N GLU A 135 -6.08 6.87 -9.00
CA GLU A 135 -6.39 6.05 -7.83
C GLU A 135 -5.67 4.70 -7.85
N ILE A 136 -5.18 4.28 -6.68
CA ILE A 136 -4.60 2.96 -6.45
C ILE A 136 -5.05 2.44 -5.09
N ASN A 137 -5.79 1.33 -5.09
CA ASN A 137 -6.24 0.64 -3.87
C ASN A 137 -6.82 1.58 -2.77
N GLY A 138 -7.66 2.53 -3.18
CA GLY A 138 -8.29 3.52 -2.29
C GLY A 138 -7.46 4.78 -1.98
N ILE A 139 -6.21 4.86 -2.43
CA ILE A 139 -5.41 6.08 -2.42
C ILE A 139 -5.75 6.88 -3.66
N ARG A 140 -6.16 8.14 -3.47
CA ARG A 140 -6.67 8.98 -4.55
C ARG A 140 -6.02 10.35 -4.52
N ALA A 141 -5.62 10.83 -5.69
CA ALA A 141 -5.31 12.23 -5.93
C ALA A 141 -6.25 12.78 -7.00
N ASP A 142 -6.71 14.01 -6.80
CA ASP A 142 -7.65 14.70 -7.70
C ASP A 142 -6.96 15.87 -8.41
N ASN A 143 -7.45 16.22 -9.61
CA ASN A 143 -7.04 17.38 -10.39
C ASN A 143 -5.52 17.47 -10.65
N LEU A 144 -4.92 16.36 -11.06
CA LEU A 144 -3.46 16.26 -11.26
C LEU A 144 -3.05 16.78 -12.64
N SER A 145 -2.02 17.62 -12.68
CA SER A 145 -1.34 18.01 -13.92
C SER A 145 -0.30 16.95 -14.26
N VAL A 146 -0.52 16.24 -15.36
CA VAL A 146 0.36 15.15 -15.79
C VAL A 146 1.08 15.53 -17.08
N GLY A 147 2.34 15.12 -17.18
CA GLY A 147 3.08 15.20 -18.44
C GLY A 147 2.59 14.15 -19.43
N ILE A 148 2.66 14.45 -20.72
CA ILE A 148 2.43 13.48 -21.80
C ILE A 148 3.78 13.19 -22.44
N SER A 149 4.17 11.92 -22.46
CA SER A 149 5.37 11.47 -23.15
C SER A 149 5.04 10.71 -24.43
N PRO A 150 5.55 11.14 -25.60
CA PRO A 150 5.36 10.42 -26.87
C PRO A 150 6.29 9.21 -27.00
N THR A 151 7.29 9.06 -26.13
CA THR A 151 8.33 8.02 -26.26
C THR A 151 8.27 6.95 -25.18
N LEU A 152 7.48 7.14 -24.12
CA LEU A 152 7.32 6.15 -23.07
C LEU A 152 6.30 5.09 -23.48
N ASP A 153 6.65 3.83 -23.28
CA ASP A 153 5.74 2.69 -23.48
C ASP A 153 4.81 2.46 -22.27
N ILE A 154 5.23 2.89 -21.08
CA ILE A 154 4.49 2.78 -19.82
C ILE A 154 4.55 4.10 -19.04
N GLY A 155 3.44 4.46 -18.39
CA GLY A 155 3.36 5.69 -17.59
C GLY A 155 4.20 5.61 -16.32
N LEU A 156 4.59 6.79 -15.80
CA LEU A 156 5.34 6.95 -14.57
C LEU A 156 4.44 7.60 -13.51
N LEU A 157 4.33 6.97 -12.35
CA LEU A 157 3.65 7.54 -11.19
C LEU A 157 4.69 8.26 -10.33
N GLY A 158 4.50 9.56 -10.14
CA GLY A 158 5.47 10.44 -9.49
C GLY A 158 5.11 10.86 -8.07
N GLN A 159 6.00 11.63 -7.46
CA GLN A 159 5.87 12.15 -6.09
C GLN A 159 4.65 13.05 -5.88
N ASP A 160 4.11 13.65 -6.94
CA ASP A 160 2.87 14.42 -6.90
C ASP A 160 1.64 13.57 -6.52
N PHE A 161 1.67 12.27 -6.79
CA PHE A 161 0.65 11.33 -6.32
C PHE A 161 0.89 10.87 -4.88
N PHE A 162 2.09 10.36 -4.58
CA PHE A 162 2.36 9.64 -3.32
C PHE A 162 3.14 10.45 -2.27
N GLY A 163 3.46 11.72 -2.55
CA GLY A 163 4.30 12.57 -1.69
C GLY A 163 3.73 12.85 -0.30
N GLY A 164 2.42 12.66 -0.12
CA GLY A 164 1.74 12.73 1.20
C GLY A 164 1.92 11.48 2.07
N TYR A 165 2.64 10.47 1.60
CA TYR A 165 2.79 9.18 2.26
C TYR A 165 4.24 8.85 2.57
N ASP A 166 4.46 8.15 3.67
CA ASP A 166 5.66 7.35 3.86
C ASP A 166 5.48 6.06 3.07
N VAL A 167 6.44 5.76 2.21
CA VAL A 167 6.35 4.64 1.26
C VAL A 167 7.45 3.62 1.55
N THR A 168 7.07 2.36 1.70
CA THR A 168 8.00 1.22 1.78
C THR A 168 7.78 0.30 0.59
N ILE A 169 8.78 0.15 -0.27
CA ILE A 169 8.74 -0.76 -1.42
C ILE A 169 9.33 -2.11 -0.98
N LYS A 170 8.49 -3.13 -0.86
CA LYS A 170 8.89 -4.52 -0.59
C LYS A 170 8.96 -5.31 -1.89
N GLU A 171 9.30 -6.60 -1.81
CA GLU A 171 9.44 -7.47 -2.98
C GLU A 171 8.17 -7.49 -3.83
N GLU A 172 7.02 -7.80 -3.21
CA GLU A 172 5.73 -8.06 -3.88
C GLU A 172 4.68 -6.97 -3.62
N ILE A 173 4.92 -6.06 -2.67
CA ILE A 173 3.96 -5.02 -2.28
C ILE A 173 4.64 -3.67 -2.06
N ILE A 174 3.89 -2.59 -2.21
CA ILE A 174 4.25 -1.25 -1.75
C ILE A 174 3.33 -0.89 -0.59
N GLU A 175 3.91 -0.49 0.54
CA GLU A 175 3.16 -0.02 1.71
C GLU A 175 3.15 1.49 1.76
N PHE A 176 1.96 2.06 1.94
CA PHE A 176 1.73 3.49 2.08
C PHE A 176 1.21 3.80 3.47
N ARG A 177 1.86 4.71 4.18
CA ARG A 177 1.36 5.29 5.42
C ARG A 177 1.12 6.77 5.22
N MET A 178 -0.08 7.24 5.53
CA MET A 178 -0.37 8.67 5.48
C MET A 178 0.54 9.40 6.47
N ARG A 179 1.22 10.46 6.02
CA ARG A 179 1.93 11.34 6.94
C ARG A 179 0.89 12.15 7.70
N GLU A 180 0.86 12.04 9.02
CA GLU A 180 0.07 12.95 9.85
C GLU A 180 0.61 14.36 9.60
N SER A 181 -0.22 15.22 9.03
CA SER A 181 0.14 16.61 8.85
C SER A 181 0.39 17.19 10.24
N ALA A 182 1.57 17.75 10.49
CA ALA A 182 1.79 18.55 11.68
C ALA A 182 0.72 19.65 11.71
N SER A 183 -0.29 19.48 12.57
CA SER A 183 -1.23 20.54 12.87
C SER A 183 -0.40 21.75 13.28
N THR A 184 -0.49 22.81 12.50
CA THR A 184 0.18 24.09 12.75
C THR A 184 -0.26 24.64 14.10
N GLY A 185 0.48 24.29 15.15
CA GLY A 185 0.61 25.09 16.35
C GLY A 185 1.57 26.23 16.03
N SER A 186 1.08 27.29 15.40
CA SER A 186 1.77 28.58 15.40
C SER A 186 1.50 29.29 16.74
N PRO A 187 2.52 29.79 17.44
CA PRO A 187 2.34 30.78 18.51
C PRO A 187 1.84 32.12 17.97
#